data_AF-A0A6I3FE81-F1
#
_entry.id   AF-A0A6I3FE81-F1
#
_cell.length_a   1.000
_cell.length_b   1.000
_cell.length_c   1.000
_cell.angle_alpha   90.00
_cell.angle_beta   90.00
_cell.angle_gamma   90.00
#
_symmetry.space_group_name_H-M   'P 1'
#
loop_
_entity.id
_entity.type
_entity.pdbx_description
1 polymer ?
#
loop_
_entity_poly.entity_id
_entity_poly.type
_entity_poly.pdbx_seq_one_letter_code
_entity_poly.pdbx_strand_id
1 'polypeptide(L)'
;WGGYDAIYNFRGKVRQEYESDAQTYAHLAEAFLETFPQLKGIKFTHGWGGAIDTCSRFSPFWGKAYRGRVAYVMGYTGLGVGSTRFGAQVMLDLLDGVDNERTRLEMVRKKPWPFPPEPFRFIFIRLTQWSINKADERQGKRNLWLKLLDVLGLGFDS
;
A
#
# COMPACT_ATOMS: atom_id res chain seq x y z
N TRP A 1 15.38 2.98 -6.53
CA TRP A 1 14.75 4.15 -5.87
C TRP A 1 13.28 4.15 -6.22
N GLY A 2 12.38 4.52 -5.31
CA GLY A 2 10.93 4.42 -5.55
C GLY A 2 10.12 4.68 -4.29
N GLY A 3 8.80 4.73 -4.42
CA GLY A 3 7.87 4.85 -3.28
C GLY A 3 7.80 6.25 -2.68
N TYR A 4 7.63 7.28 -3.52
CA TYR A 4 7.47 8.67 -3.07
C TYR A 4 6.01 9.11 -3.09
N ASP A 5 5.37 9.08 -4.26
CA ASP A 5 4.00 9.57 -4.42
C ASP A 5 2.95 8.49 -4.11
N ALA A 6 2.01 8.82 -3.22
CA ALA A 6 0.83 7.99 -2.96
C ALA A 6 -0.34 8.39 -3.88
N ILE A 7 -0.19 8.34 -5.21
CA ILE A 7 -1.18 8.86 -6.16
C ILE A 7 -2.52 8.13 -6.04
N TYR A 8 -3.61 8.88 -5.87
CA TYR A 8 -4.97 8.35 -5.86
C TYR A 8 -5.86 9.08 -6.87
N ASN A 9 -6.45 8.31 -7.78
CA ASN A 9 -7.43 8.77 -8.75
C ASN A 9 -8.84 8.54 -8.24
N PHE A 10 -9.74 9.53 -8.42
CA PHE A 10 -11.12 9.45 -7.94
C PHE A 10 -11.81 8.15 -8.40
N ARG A 11 -12.55 7.50 -7.49
CA ARG A 11 -13.15 6.16 -7.66
C ARG A 11 -12.15 5.02 -7.85
N GLY A 12 -10.87 5.21 -7.55
CA GLY A 12 -9.85 4.17 -7.66
C GLY A 12 -9.67 3.62 -9.07
N LYS A 13 -9.82 4.47 -10.10
CA LYS A 13 -9.65 4.05 -11.49
C LYS A 13 -8.21 3.58 -11.74
N VAL A 14 -8.05 2.36 -12.21
CA VAL A 14 -6.78 1.81 -12.69
C VAL A 14 -6.76 1.94 -14.21
N ARG A 15 -5.76 2.62 -14.74
CA ARG A 15 -5.54 2.83 -16.17
C ARG A 15 -4.05 2.83 -16.45
N GLN A 16 -3.66 2.32 -17.61
CA GLN A 16 -2.26 2.25 -18.03
C GLN A 16 -1.62 3.65 -18.08
N GLU A 17 -2.40 4.67 -18.46
CA GLU A 17 -1.94 6.06 -18.47
C GLU A 17 -1.51 6.58 -17.08
N TYR A 18 -1.96 5.95 -15.98
CA TYR A 18 -1.60 6.36 -14.61
C TYR A 18 -0.34 5.68 -14.08
N GLU A 19 0.24 4.73 -14.83
CA GLU A 19 1.41 3.97 -14.37
C GLU A 19 2.73 4.68 -14.72
N SER A 20 2.68 5.72 -15.55
CA SER A 20 3.84 6.51 -15.95
C SER A 20 3.61 7.99 -15.70
N ASP A 21 4.44 8.56 -14.82
CA ASP A 21 4.44 10.00 -14.52
C ASP A 21 5.87 10.55 -14.57
N ALA A 22 6.08 11.50 -15.49
CA ALA A 22 7.41 12.08 -15.73
C ALA A 22 7.90 12.91 -14.54
N GLN A 23 7.01 13.55 -13.78
CA GLN A 23 7.38 14.35 -12.61
C GLN A 23 7.81 13.44 -11.46
N THR A 24 7.07 12.37 -11.20
CA THR A 24 7.46 11.34 -10.22
C THR A 24 8.82 10.75 -10.58
N TYR A 25 9.06 10.41 -11.85
CA TYR A 25 10.37 9.88 -12.26
C TYR A 25 11.51 10.89 -12.08
N ALA A 26 11.27 12.17 -12.36
CA ALA A 26 12.26 13.23 -12.12
C ALA A 26 12.57 13.38 -10.63
N HIS A 27 11.57 13.45 -9.76
CA HIS A 27 11.76 13.53 -8.31
C HIS A 27 12.50 12.30 -7.76
N LEU A 28 12.16 11.10 -8.23
CA LEU A 28 12.86 9.89 -7.84
C LEU A 28 14.34 9.89 -8.29
N ALA A 29 14.63 10.37 -9.48
CA ALA A 29 16.01 10.48 -9.97
C ALA A 29 16.81 11.52 -9.16
N GLU A 30 16.21 12.67 -8.84
CA GLU A 30 16.82 13.71 -8.02
C GLU A 30 17.15 13.18 -6.63
N ALA A 31 16.16 12.65 -5.91
CA ALA A 31 16.35 12.13 -4.56
C ALA A 31 17.36 10.96 -4.50
N PHE A 32 17.44 10.13 -5.55
CA PHE A 32 18.50 9.12 -5.66
C PHE A 32 19.90 9.74 -5.75
N LEU A 33 20.08 10.78 -6.58
CA LEU A 33 21.38 11.43 -6.77
C LEU A 33 21.77 12.34 -5.60
N GLU A 34 20.80 12.85 -4.85
CA GLU A 34 21.06 13.50 -3.55
C GLU A 34 21.57 12.49 -2.52
N THR A 35 20.96 11.30 -2.48
CA THR A 35 21.36 10.23 -1.55
C THR A 35 22.70 9.60 -1.94
N PHE A 36 22.98 9.46 -3.24
CA PHE A 36 24.19 8.85 -3.78
C PHE A 36 24.93 9.82 -4.73
N PRO A 37 25.52 10.90 -4.21
CA PRO A 37 26.14 11.94 -5.03
C PRO A 37 27.31 11.44 -5.88
N GLN A 38 27.96 10.34 -5.50
CA GLN A 38 29.03 9.69 -6.26
C GLN A 38 28.56 9.08 -7.58
N LEU A 39 27.25 8.89 -7.76
CA LEU A 39 26.65 8.34 -8.98
C LEU A 39 26.17 9.42 -9.94
N LYS A 40 26.49 10.70 -9.71
CA LYS A 40 26.16 11.78 -10.66
C LYS A 40 26.78 11.49 -12.04
N GLY A 41 25.97 11.68 -13.09
CA GLY A 41 26.35 11.41 -14.48
C GLY A 41 25.91 10.03 -15.01
N ILE A 42 25.33 9.15 -14.17
CA ILE A 42 24.70 7.93 -14.67
C ILE A 42 23.42 8.25 -15.44
N LYS A 43 23.00 7.31 -16.29
CA LYS A 43 21.73 7.36 -17.00
C LYS A 43 20.79 6.29 -16.45
N PHE A 44 19.60 6.69 -16.02
CA PHE A 44 18.51 5.74 -15.79
C PHE A 44 18.00 5.21 -17.13
N THR A 45 18.01 3.90 -17.31
CA THR A 45 17.59 3.25 -18.56
C THR A 45 16.12 2.87 -18.57
N HIS A 46 15.51 2.69 -17.39
CA HIS A 46 14.13 2.23 -17.23
C HIS A 46 13.49 2.91 -16.02
N GLY A 47 12.18 3.15 -16.15
CA GLY A 47 11.28 3.53 -15.07
C GLY A 47 9.98 2.75 -15.23
N TRP A 48 9.33 2.43 -14.12
CA TRP A 48 8.04 1.75 -14.12
C TRP A 48 7.21 2.21 -12.93
N GLY A 49 5.90 2.02 -13.06
CA GLY A 49 4.93 2.22 -12.00
C GLY A 49 3.82 1.18 -12.14
N GLY A 50 2.86 1.23 -11.22
CA GLY A 50 1.75 0.29 -11.23
C GLY A 50 0.80 0.53 -10.08
N ALA A 51 -0.41 0.01 -10.21
CA ALA A 51 -1.40 0.07 -9.15
C ALA A 51 -0.98 -0.80 -7.95
N ILE A 52 -1.20 -0.27 -6.75
CA ILE A 52 -1.04 -1.01 -5.49
C ILE A 52 -2.43 -1.33 -4.95
N ASP A 53 -2.66 -2.62 -4.68
CA ASP A 53 -3.84 -3.07 -3.96
C ASP A 53 -3.68 -2.80 -2.46
N THR A 54 -4.32 -1.72 -2.01
CA THR A 54 -4.25 -1.22 -0.63
C THR A 54 -5.52 -1.58 0.13
N CYS A 55 -5.36 -2.02 1.38
CA CYS A 55 -6.48 -2.20 2.30
C CYS A 55 -6.30 -1.37 3.58
N SER A 56 -7.37 -1.17 4.35
CA SER A 56 -7.34 -0.31 5.55
C SER A 56 -6.41 -0.83 6.67
N ARG A 57 -5.94 -2.07 6.59
CA ARG A 57 -5.05 -2.71 7.58
C ARG A 57 -3.58 -2.70 7.14
N PHE A 58 -3.26 -2.20 5.95
CA PHE A 58 -1.88 -2.17 5.42
C PHE A 58 -1.15 -3.53 5.48
N SER A 59 -1.91 -4.63 5.41
CA SER A 59 -1.40 -6.00 5.47
C SER A 59 -2.32 -6.93 4.67
N PRO A 60 -1.81 -8.06 4.15
CA PRO A 60 -2.62 -8.99 3.37
C PRO A 60 -3.79 -9.54 4.19
N PHE A 61 -4.89 -9.83 3.51
CA PHE A 61 -6.04 -10.51 4.09
C PHE A 61 -6.52 -11.62 3.17
N TRP A 62 -7.14 -12.64 3.77
CA TRP A 62 -7.58 -13.84 3.07
C TRP A 62 -9.10 -13.94 3.02
N GLY A 63 -9.58 -14.73 2.06
CA GLY A 63 -10.97 -15.13 2.03
C GLY A 63 -11.21 -16.31 1.12
N LYS A 64 -12.44 -16.81 1.17
CA LYS A 64 -12.94 -17.83 0.26
C LYS A 64 -14.16 -17.32 -0.51
N ALA A 65 -14.26 -17.73 -1.76
CA ALA A 65 -15.37 -17.43 -2.67
C ALA A 65 -15.93 -18.72 -3.28
N TYR A 66 -17.01 -18.61 -4.07
CA TYR A 66 -17.61 -19.73 -4.81
C TYR A 66 -17.92 -20.97 -3.94
N ARG A 67 -18.52 -20.73 -2.75
CA ARG A 67 -18.83 -21.75 -1.74
C ARG A 67 -17.59 -22.52 -1.25
N GLY A 68 -16.45 -21.84 -1.11
CA GLY A 68 -15.22 -22.43 -0.58
C GLY A 68 -14.26 -22.98 -1.64
N ARG A 69 -14.65 -22.97 -2.92
CA ARG A 69 -13.86 -23.54 -4.03
C ARG A 69 -12.73 -22.63 -4.54
N VAL A 70 -12.73 -21.37 -4.12
CA VAL A 70 -11.70 -20.40 -4.47
C VAL A 70 -11.20 -19.78 -3.18
N ALA A 71 -9.89 -19.82 -2.94
CA ALA A 71 -9.22 -19.01 -1.94
C ALA A 71 -8.54 -17.82 -2.62
N TYR A 72 -8.52 -16.68 -1.94
CA TYR A 72 -7.80 -15.50 -2.40
C TYR A 72 -7.05 -14.85 -1.25
N VAL A 73 -6.02 -14.09 -1.62
CA VAL A 73 -5.28 -13.17 -0.76
C VAL A 73 -5.14 -11.84 -1.50
N MET A 74 -5.44 -10.75 -0.81
CA MET A 74 -5.49 -9.39 -1.39
C MET A 74 -4.97 -8.38 -0.35
N GLY A 75 -4.86 -7.12 -0.74
CA GLY A 75 -4.50 -6.01 0.14
C GLY A 75 -3.02 -5.99 0.54
N TYR A 76 -2.14 -6.47 -0.34
CA TYR A 76 -0.71 -6.57 -0.05
C TYR A 76 -0.03 -5.25 0.29
N THR A 77 -0.60 -4.11 -0.12
CA THR A 77 -0.19 -2.76 0.30
C THR A 77 1.33 -2.54 0.26
N GLY A 78 1.99 -2.93 -0.83
CA GLY A 78 3.45 -2.78 -1.00
C GLY A 78 4.32 -3.87 -0.36
N LEU A 79 3.76 -4.80 0.41
CA LEU A 79 4.47 -5.90 1.09
C LEU A 79 4.46 -7.22 0.29
N GLY A 80 3.99 -7.17 -0.96
CA GLY A 80 3.67 -8.35 -1.78
C GLY A 80 4.84 -9.30 -2.01
N VAL A 81 6.00 -8.78 -2.41
CA VAL A 81 7.16 -9.62 -2.79
C VAL A 81 7.59 -10.54 -1.65
N GLY A 82 7.74 -10.00 -0.44
CA GLY A 82 8.17 -10.79 0.72
C GLY A 82 7.07 -11.70 1.29
N SER A 83 5.81 -11.23 1.30
CA SER A 83 4.72 -11.95 1.98
C SER A 83 3.94 -12.91 1.08
N THR A 84 4.13 -12.89 -0.25
CA THR A 84 3.32 -13.69 -1.17
C THR A 84 3.43 -15.20 -0.91
N ARG A 85 4.62 -15.69 -0.53
CA ARG A 85 4.81 -17.12 -0.18
C ARG A 85 3.93 -17.54 0.99
N PHE A 86 3.90 -16.73 2.05
CA PHE A 86 3.02 -16.97 3.19
C PHE A 86 1.54 -16.89 2.77
N GLY A 87 1.19 -15.86 1.98
CA GLY A 87 -0.11 -15.70 1.34
C GLY A 87 -0.61 -16.99 0.66
N ALA A 88 0.22 -17.55 -0.21
CA ALA A 88 -0.08 -18.77 -0.95
C ALA A 88 -0.23 -20.00 -0.06
N GLN A 89 0.66 -20.19 0.93
CA GLN A 89 0.57 -21.31 1.86
C GLN A 89 -0.74 -21.30 2.65
N VAL A 90 -1.17 -20.13 3.14
CA VAL A 90 -2.46 -19.99 3.83
C VAL A 90 -3.62 -20.28 2.89
N MET A 91 -3.58 -19.84 1.63
CA MET A 91 -4.65 -20.15 0.67
C MET A 91 -4.80 -21.66 0.44
N LEU A 92 -3.69 -22.39 0.33
CA LEU A 92 -3.71 -23.85 0.19
C LEU A 92 -4.31 -24.51 1.44
N ASP A 93 -3.84 -24.14 2.63
CA ASP A 93 -4.38 -24.65 3.89
C ASP A 93 -5.89 -24.38 4.03
N LEU A 94 -6.36 -23.21 3.57
CA LEU A 94 -7.79 -22.84 3.59
C LEU A 94 -8.64 -23.63 2.61
N LEU A 95 -8.08 -24.04 1.47
CA LEU A 95 -8.73 -24.90 0.47
C LEU A 95 -8.80 -26.35 0.96
N ASP A 96 -7.70 -26.84 1.54
CA ASP A 96 -7.60 -28.21 2.07
C ASP A 96 -8.36 -28.39 3.41
N GLY A 97 -8.83 -27.29 4.01
CA GLY A 97 -9.56 -27.33 5.28
C GLY A 97 -8.68 -27.62 6.49
N VAL A 98 -7.37 -27.33 6.38
CA VAL A 98 -6.38 -27.60 7.44
C VAL A 98 -6.51 -26.56 8.55
N ASP A 99 -6.67 -27.03 9.79
CA ASP A 99 -6.61 -26.19 10.99
C ASP A 99 -5.20 -26.22 11.58
N ASN A 100 -4.43 -25.16 11.36
CA ASN A 100 -3.04 -25.04 11.77
C ASN A 100 -2.72 -23.62 12.29
N GLU A 101 -1.46 -23.41 12.68
CA GLU A 101 -1.00 -22.11 13.18
C GLU A 101 -1.32 -20.95 12.24
N ARG A 102 -1.07 -21.11 10.94
CA ARG A 102 -1.32 -20.05 9.95
C ARG A 102 -2.81 -19.74 9.80
N THR A 103 -3.66 -20.75 9.70
CA THR A 103 -5.12 -20.56 9.54
C THR A 103 -5.80 -20.07 10.83
N ARG A 104 -5.10 -20.14 11.97
CA ARG A 104 -5.54 -19.62 13.27
C ARG A 104 -5.23 -18.14 13.50
N LEU A 105 -4.32 -17.54 12.73
CA LEU A 105 -3.95 -16.13 12.90
C LEU A 105 -5.14 -15.20 12.69
N GLU A 106 -5.25 -14.17 13.55
CA GLU A 106 -6.33 -13.19 13.47
C GLU A 106 -6.35 -12.46 12.13
N MET A 107 -5.18 -12.14 11.58
CA MET A 107 -5.06 -11.48 10.27
C MET A 107 -5.61 -12.32 9.11
N VAL A 108 -5.61 -13.65 9.25
CA VAL A 108 -6.17 -14.60 8.28
C VAL A 108 -7.69 -14.71 8.45
N ARG A 109 -8.18 -14.68 9.68
CA ARG A 109 -9.60 -14.89 10.01
C ARG A 109 -10.46 -13.63 9.88
N LYS A 110 -9.88 -12.44 10.04
CA LYS A 110 -10.61 -11.16 9.98
C LYS A 110 -10.32 -10.40 8.69
N LYS A 111 -11.34 -9.74 8.13
CA LYS A 111 -11.20 -8.84 6.98
C LYS A 111 -10.88 -7.40 7.42
N PRO A 112 -10.18 -6.61 6.59
CA PRO A 112 -10.02 -5.18 6.83
C PRO A 112 -11.37 -4.46 6.72
N TRP A 113 -11.44 -3.27 7.30
CA TRP A 113 -12.62 -2.42 7.15
C TRP A 113 -12.69 -1.90 5.70
N PRO A 114 -13.87 -1.89 5.07
CA PRO A 114 -14.00 -1.32 3.74
C PRO A 114 -13.72 0.19 3.81
N PHE A 115 -12.98 0.71 2.83
CA PHE A 115 -12.87 2.16 2.67
C PHE A 115 -14.24 2.79 2.46
N PRO A 116 -14.49 4.00 3.00
CA PRO A 116 -15.77 4.68 2.83
C PRO A 116 -16.11 4.89 1.34
N PRO A 117 -17.38 5.09 0.98
CA PRO A 117 -17.75 5.41 -0.39
C PRO A 117 -17.20 6.78 -0.82
N GLU A 118 -17.16 7.04 -2.13
CA GLU A 118 -16.85 8.37 -2.67
C GLU A 118 -18.01 9.34 -2.37
N PRO A 119 -17.73 10.63 -2.07
CA PRO A 119 -16.44 11.32 -2.18
C PRO A 119 -15.59 11.30 -0.91
N PHE A 120 -16.06 10.69 0.18
CA PHE A 120 -15.38 10.72 1.49
C PHE A 120 -14.00 10.08 1.43
N ARG A 121 -13.85 8.99 0.67
CA ARG A 121 -12.55 8.33 0.46
C ARG A 121 -11.53 9.27 -0.18
N PHE A 122 -11.90 9.95 -1.26
CA PHE A 122 -11.01 10.90 -1.92
C PHE A 122 -10.60 12.03 -0.97
N ILE A 123 -11.56 12.62 -0.24
CA ILE A 123 -11.29 13.69 0.73
C ILE A 123 -10.30 13.20 1.81
N PHE A 124 -10.56 12.03 2.37
CA PHE A 124 -9.72 11.42 3.40
C PHE A 124 -8.29 11.19 2.91
N ILE A 125 -8.13 10.64 1.70
CA ILE A 125 -6.81 10.39 1.10
C ILE A 125 -6.08 11.71 0.85
N ARG A 126 -6.74 12.71 0.27
CA ARG A 126 -6.13 14.03 0.02
C ARG A 126 -5.70 14.73 1.30
N LEU A 127 -6.52 14.68 2.34
CA LEU A 127 -6.19 15.26 3.65
C LEU A 127 -4.99 14.56 4.31
N THR A 128 -4.91 13.24 4.15
CA THR A 128 -3.81 12.42 4.67
C THR A 128 -2.52 12.71 3.91
N GLN A 129 -2.54 12.74 2.56
CA GLN A 129 -1.40 13.14 1.73
C GLN A 129 -0.89 14.54 2.11
N TRP A 130 -1.78 15.52 2.20
CA TRP A 130 -1.40 16.88 2.63
C TRP A 130 -0.75 16.89 4.01
N SER A 131 -1.29 16.10 4.94
CA SER A 131 -0.77 16.01 6.30
C SER A 131 0.62 15.35 6.36
N ILE A 132 0.86 14.32 5.54
CA ILE A 132 2.16 13.64 5.42
C ILE A 132 3.19 14.60 4.84
N ASN A 133 2.90 15.22 3.69
CA ASN A 133 3.83 16.17 3.05
C ASN A 133 4.21 17.32 4.00
N LYS A 134 3.22 17.84 4.76
CA LYS A 134 3.46 18.87 5.77
C LYS A 134 4.26 18.38 6.97
N ALA A 135 4.17 17.10 7.31
CA ALA A 135 5.01 16.50 8.35
C ALA A 135 6.46 16.39 7.86
N ASP A 136 6.68 15.99 6.60
CA ASP A 136 8.01 15.90 5.99
C ASP A 136 8.69 17.28 5.92
N GLU A 137 7.98 18.31 5.48
CA GLU A 137 8.45 19.71 5.54
C GLU A 137 8.82 20.16 6.96
N ARG A 138 8.23 19.54 7.98
CA ARG A 138 8.44 19.84 9.40
C ARG A 138 9.31 18.81 10.10
N GLN A 139 10.22 18.15 9.37
CA GLN A 139 11.16 17.17 9.91
C GLN A 139 10.45 15.99 10.62
N GLY A 140 9.36 15.50 10.04
CA GLY A 140 8.56 14.38 10.55
C GLY A 140 7.56 14.73 11.65
N LYS A 141 7.38 16.02 12.00
CA LYS A 141 6.43 16.43 13.06
C LYS A 141 4.97 16.28 12.59
N ARG A 142 4.31 15.22 13.07
CA ARG A 142 2.91 14.88 12.78
C ARG A 142 1.91 15.93 13.29
N ASN A 143 0.93 16.28 12.46
CA ASN A 143 -0.18 17.16 12.82
C ASN A 143 -1.29 16.41 13.58
N LEU A 144 -2.32 17.13 14.04
CA LEU A 144 -3.45 16.53 14.78
C LEU A 144 -4.19 15.45 13.99
N TRP A 145 -4.28 15.62 12.66
CA TRP A 145 -4.93 14.64 11.79
C TRP A 145 -4.20 13.29 11.82
N LEU A 146 -2.88 13.29 11.60
CA LEU A 146 -2.09 12.05 11.64
C LEU A 146 -2.15 11.38 13.01
N LYS A 147 -2.02 12.17 14.10
CA LYS A 147 -2.15 11.64 15.47
C LYS A 147 -3.52 11.00 15.73
N LEU A 148 -4.60 11.57 15.18
CA LEU A 148 -5.93 10.97 15.27
C LEU A 148 -6.00 9.63 14.52
N LEU A 149 -5.42 9.56 13.32
CA LEU A 149 -5.37 8.31 12.55
C LEU A 149 -4.61 7.20 13.29
N ASP A 150 -3.51 7.55 13.95
CA ASP A 150 -2.72 6.62 14.76
C ASP A 150 -3.58 6.04 15.90
N VAL A 151 -4.31 6.89 16.64
CA VAL A 151 -5.23 6.46 17.71
C VAL A 151 -6.34 5.54 17.21
N LEU A 152 -6.79 5.74 15.97
CA LEU A 152 -7.83 4.92 15.34
C LEU A 152 -7.28 3.62 14.73
N GLY A 153 -5.98 3.33 14.85
CA GLY A 153 -5.34 2.14 14.26
C GLY A 153 -5.29 2.18 12.73
N LEU A 154 -5.41 3.38 12.14
CA LEU A 154 -5.27 3.66 10.72
C LEU A 154 -3.92 4.32 10.40
N GLY A 155 -3.04 4.40 11.41
CA GLY A 155 -1.75 5.06 11.37
C GLY A 155 -0.69 4.28 10.60
N PHE A 156 0.26 5.02 10.05
CA PHE A 156 1.46 4.51 9.38
C PHE A 156 2.58 4.25 10.39
N ASP A 157 2.25 3.73 11.57
CA ASP A 157 3.26 3.28 12.53
C ASP A 157 3.78 1.93 12.05
N SER A 158 5.00 1.95 11.51
CA SER A 158 5.87 0.78 11.35
C SER A 158 6.63 0.53 12.63
#